data_AF-A0A9D1Z9I0-F1
#
_entry.id   AF-A0A9D1Z9I0-F1
#
_cell.length_a   1.000
_cell.length_b   1.000
_cell.length_c   1.000
_cell.angle_alpha   90.00
_cell.angle_beta   90.00
_cell.angle_gamma   90.00
#
_symmetry.space_group_name_H-M   'P 1'
#
loop_
_entity.id
_entity.type
_entity.pdbx_description
1 polymer ?
#
loop_
_entity_poly.entity_id
_entity_poly.type
_entity_poly.pdbx_seq_one_letter_code
_entity_poly.pdbx_strand_id
1 'polypeptide(L)'
;MTTIDSITLLVGILLAALGFAVGFGRALRFFTKGIFGFVISVFVCATFGGMIAGIPAVSKLISDLNEYLGGKWSFLETIHLATAVYYLILFAAVQILRIAVVRLIGAIFSADNSVMRLLNRVFGMLFMVAAVFLLTLLVLAVFRIFDDTSFVQGIVEDISGSFLGTLYRHNPVKFVS
;
A
#
# COMPACT_ATOMS: atom_id res chain seq x y z
N MET A 1 14.64 -14.44 19.96
CA MET A 1 14.61 -13.34 18.97
C MET A 1 15.84 -13.50 18.11
N THR A 2 15.66 -13.61 16.81
CA THR A 2 16.79 -13.61 15.86
C THR A 2 17.39 -12.20 15.78
N THR A 3 18.64 -12.06 15.33
CA THR A 3 19.28 -10.74 15.12
C THR A 3 18.42 -9.85 14.20
N ILE A 4 17.75 -10.45 13.22
CA ILE A 4 16.84 -9.78 12.29
C ILE A 4 15.61 -9.22 13.02
N ASP A 5 15.02 -9.95 13.97
CA ASP A 5 13.86 -9.47 14.74
C ASP A 5 14.25 -8.25 15.60
N SER A 6 15.42 -8.29 16.23
CA SER A 6 15.93 -7.18 17.03
C SER A 6 16.19 -5.93 16.19
N ILE A 7 16.77 -6.07 14.99
CA ILE A 7 16.97 -4.95 14.06
C ILE A 7 15.61 -4.40 13.60
N THR A 8 14.67 -5.27 13.25
CA THR A 8 13.34 -4.86 12.77
C THR A 8 12.58 -4.08 13.83
N LEU A 9 12.65 -4.52 15.10
CA LEU A 9 12.05 -3.82 16.23
C LEU A 9 12.71 -2.45 16.48
N LEU A 10 14.04 -2.38 16.42
CA LEU A 10 14.78 -1.12 16.60
C LEU A 10 14.43 -0.11 15.50
N VAL A 11 14.39 -0.54 14.24
CA VAL A 11 13.95 0.29 13.11
C VAL A 11 12.51 0.76 13.31
N GLY A 12 11.61 -0.14 13.75
CA GLY A 12 10.22 0.20 14.07
C GLY A 12 10.10 1.31 15.12
N ILE A 13 10.88 1.23 16.21
CA ILE A 13 10.90 2.25 17.27
C ILE A 13 11.43 3.59 16.74
N LEU A 14 12.51 3.57 15.95
CA LEU A 14 13.08 4.79 15.37
C LEU A 14 12.09 5.47 14.42
N LEU A 15 11.39 4.70 13.58
CA LEU A 15 10.36 5.22 12.68
C LEU A 15 9.16 5.78 13.45
N ALA A 16 8.79 5.12 14.55
CA ALA A 16 7.71 5.58 15.41
C ALA A 16 8.07 6.92 16.08
N ALA A 17 9.30 7.06 16.60
CA ALA A 17 9.82 8.31 17.15
C ALA A 17 9.86 9.43 16.08
N LEU A 18 10.28 9.09 14.86
CA LEU A 18 10.28 10.04 13.73
C LEU A 18 8.85 10.48 13.39
N GLY A 19 7.89 9.55 13.32
CA GLY A 19 6.48 9.84 13.09
C GLY A 19 5.86 10.72 14.19
N PHE A 20 6.24 10.50 15.44
CA PHE A 20 5.85 11.35 16.56
C PHE A 20 6.40 12.77 16.43
N ALA A 21 7.67 12.92 16.02
CA ALA A 21 8.31 14.22 15.86
C ALA A 21 7.75 15.01 14.66
N VAL A 22 7.50 14.35 13.53
CA VAL A 22 6.97 14.99 12.31
C VAL A 22 5.49 15.32 12.46
N GLY A 23 4.70 14.41 13.05
CA GLY A 23 3.25 14.52 13.16
C GLY A 23 2.49 14.16 11.88
N PHE A 24 1.26 13.69 12.06
CA PHE A 24 0.39 13.13 11.02
C PHE A 24 0.09 14.12 9.89
N GLY A 25 -0.40 15.32 10.20
CA GLY A 25 -0.80 16.29 9.19
C GLY A 25 0.36 16.75 8.30
N ARG A 26 1.57 16.88 8.86
CA ARG A 26 2.77 17.26 8.10
C ARG A 26 3.29 16.07 7.28
N ALA A 27 3.35 14.87 7.86
CA ALA A 27 3.69 13.66 7.14
C ALA A 27 2.74 13.44 5.96
N LEU A 28 1.43 13.42 6.21
CA LEU A 28 0.42 13.22 5.18
C LEU A 28 0.49 14.29 4.09
N ARG A 29 0.68 15.57 4.43
CA ARG A 29 0.87 16.63 3.43
C ARG A 29 2.14 16.43 2.61
N PHE A 30 3.22 15.93 3.20
CA PHE A 30 4.45 15.58 2.48
C PHE A 30 4.22 14.40 1.51
N PHE A 31 3.66 13.30 2.00
CA PHE A 31 3.37 12.10 1.20
C PHE A 31 2.36 12.37 0.08
N THR A 32 1.51 13.40 0.19
CA THR A 32 0.47 13.67 -0.80
C THR A 32 0.77 14.83 -1.74
N LYS A 33 1.89 15.53 -1.56
CA LYS A 33 2.27 16.70 -2.37
C LYS A 33 3.27 16.32 -3.47
N GLY A 34 3.08 16.90 -4.66
CA GLY A 34 4.00 16.77 -5.79
C GLY A 34 4.07 15.36 -6.37
N ILE A 35 5.26 14.99 -6.86
CA ILE A 35 5.55 13.71 -7.54
C ILE A 35 5.37 12.53 -6.57
N PHE A 36 5.75 12.68 -5.30
CA PHE A 36 5.56 11.64 -4.28
C PHE A 36 4.10 11.21 -4.17
N GLY A 37 3.15 12.16 -4.18
CA GLY A 37 1.72 11.83 -4.15
C GLY A 37 1.25 10.98 -5.32
N PHE A 38 1.85 11.15 -6.51
CA PHE A 38 1.56 10.31 -7.67
C PHE A 38 2.13 8.90 -7.48
N VAL A 39 3.40 8.80 -7.09
CA VAL A 39 4.08 7.51 -6.83
C VAL A 39 3.34 6.71 -5.76
N ILE A 40 2.89 7.37 -4.69
CA ILE A 40 2.15 6.72 -3.60
C ILE A 40 0.77 6.27 -4.05
N SER A 41 0.09 7.02 -4.92
CA SER A 41 -1.18 6.56 -5.50
C SER A 41 -0.97 5.29 -6.33
N VAL A 42 0.09 5.22 -7.14
CA VAL A 42 0.45 4.00 -7.88
C VAL A 42 0.75 2.86 -6.91
N PHE A 43 1.55 3.12 -5.89
CA PHE A 43 1.90 2.15 -4.84
C PHE A 43 0.67 1.63 -4.08
N VAL A 44 -0.27 2.50 -3.69
CA VAL A 44 -1.53 2.10 -3.06
C VAL A 44 -2.38 1.27 -4.02
N CYS A 45 -2.43 1.63 -5.31
CA CYS A 45 -3.12 0.84 -6.32
C CYS A 45 -2.47 -0.53 -6.51
N ALA A 46 -1.14 -0.62 -6.51
CA ALA A 46 -0.44 -1.90 -6.60
C ALA A 46 -0.71 -2.78 -5.37
N THR A 47 -0.60 -2.21 -4.17
CA THR A 47 -0.80 -2.96 -2.91
C THR A 47 -2.24 -3.41 -2.71
N PHE A 48 -3.21 -2.52 -2.91
CA PHE A 48 -4.62 -2.81 -2.65
C PHE A 48 -5.37 -3.30 -3.88
N GLY A 49 -4.89 -3.05 -5.09
CA GLY A 49 -5.61 -3.36 -6.32
C GLY A 49 -5.94 -4.83 -6.46
N GLY A 50 -5.03 -5.73 -6.10
CA GLY A 50 -5.34 -7.16 -6.11
C GLY A 50 -6.23 -7.63 -4.96
N MET A 51 -6.12 -7.01 -3.78
CA MET A 51 -7.06 -7.28 -2.69
C MET A 51 -8.48 -6.83 -3.05
N ILE A 52 -8.63 -5.67 -3.68
CA ILE A 52 -9.93 -5.11 -4.08
C ILE A 52 -10.52 -5.91 -5.25
N ALA A 53 -9.70 -6.35 -6.21
CA ALA A 53 -10.17 -7.19 -7.32
C ALA A 53 -10.68 -8.56 -6.84
N GLY A 54 -10.12 -9.09 -5.75
CA GLY A 54 -10.58 -10.34 -5.13
C GLY A 54 -11.93 -10.24 -4.42
N ILE A 55 -12.52 -9.05 -4.26
CA ILE A 55 -13.84 -8.88 -3.67
C ILE A 55 -14.90 -9.35 -4.69
N PRO A 56 -15.87 -10.21 -4.32
CA PRO A 56 -16.83 -10.80 -5.28
C PRO A 56 -17.61 -9.76 -6.11
N ALA A 57 -17.96 -8.63 -5.50
CA ALA A 57 -18.64 -7.53 -6.19
C ALA A 57 -17.76 -6.87 -7.27
N VAL A 58 -16.47 -6.72 -7.00
CA VAL A 58 -15.51 -6.09 -7.92
C VAL A 58 -15.09 -7.07 -9.01
N SER A 59 -14.82 -8.32 -8.64
CA SER A 59 -14.51 -9.40 -9.59
C SER A 59 -15.64 -9.56 -10.61
N LYS A 60 -16.91 -9.52 -10.17
CA LYS A 60 -18.07 -9.56 -11.06
C LYS A 60 -18.16 -8.35 -11.98
N LEU A 61 -17.89 -7.15 -11.48
CA LEU A 61 -17.81 -5.94 -12.32
C LEU A 61 -16.71 -6.05 -13.39
N ILE A 62 -15.56 -6.65 -13.05
CA ILE A 62 -14.47 -6.87 -14.00
C ILE A 62 -14.90 -7.90 -15.06
N SER A 63 -15.55 -9.00 -14.67
CA SER A 63 -16.03 -10.02 -15.62
C SER A 63 -17.12 -9.47 -16.54
N ASP A 64 -18.10 -8.76 -15.99
CA ASP A 64 -19.21 -8.16 -16.77
C ASP A 64 -18.66 -7.13 -17.78
N LEU A 65 -17.65 -6.35 -17.38
CA LEU A 65 -16.97 -5.41 -18.27
C LEU A 65 -16.15 -6.13 -19.35
N ASN A 66 -15.49 -7.24 -19.00
CA ASN A 66 -14.73 -8.04 -19.95
C ASN A 66 -15.64 -8.71 -20.99
N GLU A 67 -16.77 -9.28 -20.57
CA GLU A 67 -17.79 -9.85 -21.46
C GLU A 67 -18.40 -8.79 -22.39
N TYR A 68 -18.70 -7.59 -21.87
CA TYR A 68 -19.21 -6.49 -22.68
C TYR A 68 -18.20 -6.01 -23.75
N LEU A 69 -16.91 -5.95 -23.39
CA LEU A 69 -15.84 -5.54 -24.31
C LEU A 69 -15.49 -6.64 -25.32
N GLY A 70 -15.40 -7.90 -24.88
CA GLY A 70 -15.16 -9.07 -25.71
C GLY A 70 -16.28 -9.33 -26.73
N GLY A 71 -17.54 -9.12 -26.32
CA GLY A 71 -18.71 -9.22 -27.20
C GLY A 71 -18.75 -8.18 -28.32
N LYS A 72 -18.03 -7.06 -28.19
CA LYS A 72 -17.87 -6.09 -29.28
C LYS A 72 -16.63 -6.38 -30.13
N TRP A 73 -15.52 -6.79 -29.52
CA TRP A 73 -14.23 -7.00 -30.20
C TRP A 73 -13.41 -8.08 -29.45
N SER A 74 -13.27 -9.29 -30.02
CA SER A 74 -12.56 -10.42 -29.39
C SER A 74 -11.07 -10.15 -29.09
N PHE A 75 -10.46 -9.19 -29.79
CA PHE A 75 -9.10 -8.74 -29.55
C PHE A 75 -8.93 -8.03 -28.19
N LEU A 76 -9.96 -7.33 -27.71
CA LEU A 76 -9.90 -6.59 -26.43
C LEU A 76 -9.92 -7.52 -25.21
N GLU A 77 -10.54 -8.70 -25.34
CA GLU A 77 -10.57 -9.75 -24.33
C GLU A 77 -9.17 -10.37 -24.14
N THR A 78 -8.42 -10.55 -25.23
CA THR A 78 -7.06 -11.14 -25.19
C THR A 78 -6.04 -10.23 -24.48
N ILE A 79 -6.22 -8.90 -24.57
CA ILE A 79 -5.30 -7.92 -23.96
C ILE A 79 -5.55 -7.72 -22.46
N HIS A 80 -6.56 -8.37 -21.86
CA HIS A 80 -7.00 -8.08 -20.49
C HIS A 80 -7.28 -6.58 -20.29
N LEU A 81 -7.86 -5.93 -21.31
CA LEU A 81 -8.13 -4.48 -21.27
C LEU A 81 -9.06 -4.11 -20.11
N ALA A 82 -9.95 -5.03 -19.70
CA ALA A 82 -10.77 -4.89 -18.50
C ALA A 82 -9.92 -4.66 -17.23
N THR A 83 -8.81 -5.39 -17.07
CA THR A 83 -7.88 -5.22 -15.94
C THR A 83 -7.16 -3.87 -16.02
N ALA A 84 -6.73 -3.44 -17.21
CA ALA A 84 -6.13 -2.13 -17.41
C ALA A 84 -7.10 -0.98 -17.07
N VAL A 85 -8.36 -1.09 -17.53
CA VAL A 85 -9.43 -0.13 -17.22
C VAL A 85 -9.75 -0.14 -15.73
N TYR A 86 -9.80 -1.31 -15.09
CA TYR A 86 -9.96 -1.43 -13.64
C TYR A 86 -8.90 -0.65 -12.87
N TYR A 87 -7.61 -0.87 -13.17
CA TYR A 87 -6.53 -0.14 -12.50
C TYR A 87 -6.55 1.37 -12.80
N LEU A 88 -6.99 1.78 -14.00
CA LEU A 88 -7.16 3.19 -14.34
C LEU A 88 -8.28 3.85 -13.52
N ILE A 89 -9.42 3.19 -13.36
CA ILE A 89 -10.53 3.65 -12.51
C ILE A 89 -10.11 3.67 -11.03
N LEU A 90 -9.44 2.61 -10.56
CA LEU A 90 -8.94 2.52 -9.20
C LEU A 90 -7.96 3.66 -8.91
N PHE A 91 -7.05 3.94 -9.85
CA PHE A 91 -6.11 5.04 -9.76
C PHE A 91 -6.83 6.39 -9.66
N ALA A 92 -7.81 6.65 -10.52
CA ALA A 92 -8.62 7.87 -10.44
C ALA A 92 -9.35 7.99 -9.09
N ALA A 93 -9.95 6.90 -8.59
CA ALA A 93 -10.63 6.88 -7.29
C ALA A 93 -9.66 7.18 -6.12
N VAL A 94 -8.46 6.57 -6.13
CA VAL A 94 -7.42 6.82 -5.12
C VAL A 94 -6.93 8.27 -5.18
N GLN A 95 -6.81 8.86 -6.38
CA GLN A 95 -6.44 10.27 -6.54
C GLN A 95 -7.49 11.20 -5.92
N ILE A 96 -8.78 10.95 -6.17
CA ILE A 96 -9.89 11.72 -5.60
C ILE A 96 -9.88 11.59 -4.07
N LEU A 97 -9.77 10.36 -3.56
CA LEU A 97 -9.70 10.08 -2.12
C LEU A 97 -8.52 10.82 -1.49
N ARG A 98 -7.35 10.81 -2.13
CA ARG A 98 -6.16 11.53 -1.64
C ARG A 98 -6.44 13.01 -1.46
N ILE A 99 -7.02 13.67 -2.47
CA ILE A 99 -7.34 15.10 -2.42
C ILE A 99 -8.31 15.39 -1.28
N ALA A 100 -9.35 14.57 -1.12
CA ALA A 100 -10.34 14.71 -0.04
C ALA A 100 -9.69 14.55 1.35
N VAL A 101 -8.89 13.50 1.54
CA VAL A 101 -8.20 13.19 2.80
C VAL A 101 -7.26 14.32 3.22
N VAL A 102 -6.45 14.87 2.31
CA VAL A 102 -5.52 15.97 2.61
C VAL A 102 -6.25 17.25 3.00
N ARG A 103 -7.37 17.56 2.34
CA ARG A 103 -8.18 18.73 2.68
C ARG A 103 -8.83 18.58 4.05
N LEU A 104 -9.40 17.42 4.34
CA LEU A 104 -10.08 17.14 5.61
C LEU A 104 -9.10 17.11 6.78
N ILE A 105 -7.98 16.40 6.65
CA ILE A 105 -6.93 16.35 7.70
C ILE A 105 -6.29 17.72 7.87
N GLY A 106 -6.01 18.43 6.76
CA GLY A 106 -5.50 19.79 6.81
C GLY A 106 -6.40 20.74 7.62
N ALA A 107 -7.72 20.56 7.55
CA ALA A 107 -8.70 21.36 8.28
C ALA A 107 -8.87 20.91 9.75
N ILE A 108 -8.87 19.61 10.03
CA ILE A 108 -9.04 19.10 11.41
C ILE A 108 -7.80 19.39 12.26
N PHE A 109 -6.61 19.16 11.71
CA PHE A 109 -5.36 19.32 12.45
C PHE A 109 -4.83 20.76 12.49
N SER A 110 -5.55 21.72 11.89
CA SER A 110 -5.31 23.17 12.11
C SER A 110 -5.98 23.71 13.37
N ALA A 111 -6.78 22.91 14.08
CA ALA A 111 -7.35 23.33 15.37
C ALA A 111 -6.23 23.44 16.43
N ASP A 112 -5.98 24.65 16.93
CA ASP A 112 -4.85 24.97 17.82
C ASP A 112 -5.16 24.66 19.30
N ASN A 113 -5.50 23.40 19.58
CA ASN A 113 -5.68 22.89 20.94
C ASN A 113 -4.61 21.83 21.24
N SER A 114 -4.09 21.83 22.48
CA SER A 114 -3.10 20.88 22.99
C SER A 114 -3.50 19.41 22.76
N VAL A 115 -4.79 19.08 22.88
CA VAL A 115 -5.31 17.72 22.61
C VAL A 115 -5.13 17.35 21.13
N MET A 116 -5.48 18.25 20.20
CA MET A 116 -5.32 18.01 18.76
C MET A 116 -3.84 17.88 18.37
N ARG A 117 -2.97 18.65 19.03
CA ARG A 117 -1.51 18.57 18.84
C ARG A 117 -0.94 17.22 19.29
N LEU A 118 -1.43 16.66 20.39
CA LEU A 118 -1.05 15.31 20.84
C LEU A 118 -1.55 14.24 19.87
N LEU A 119 -2.83 14.30 19.48
CA LEU A 119 -3.42 13.37 18.51
C LEU A 119 -2.65 13.40 17.19
N ASN A 120 -2.25 14.59 16.70
CA ASN A 120 -1.44 14.72 15.50
C ASN A 120 -0.12 13.93 15.60
N ARG A 121 0.55 13.98 16.75
CA ARG A 121 1.81 13.26 16.95
C ARG A 121 1.61 11.76 17.07
N VAL A 122 0.59 11.32 17.81
CA VAL A 122 0.26 9.89 17.97
C VAL A 122 -0.17 9.28 16.64
N PHE A 123 -1.05 9.93 15.88
CA PHE A 123 -1.40 9.46 14.54
C PHE A 123 -0.20 9.51 13.58
N GLY A 124 0.74 10.44 13.78
CA GLY A 124 1.97 10.51 12.98
C GLY A 124 2.87 9.30 13.21
N MET A 125 3.02 8.89 14.48
CA MET A 125 3.71 7.67 14.88
C MET A 125 3.08 6.44 14.21
N LEU A 126 1.77 6.27 14.37
CA LEU A 126 1.03 5.13 13.78
C LEU A 126 1.14 5.13 12.25
N PHE A 127 0.98 6.29 11.62
CA PHE A 127 1.02 6.42 10.18
C PHE A 127 2.40 6.09 9.59
N MET A 128 3.49 6.56 10.19
CA MET A 128 4.84 6.26 9.70
C MET A 128 5.16 4.77 9.82
N VAL A 129 4.82 4.15 10.95
CA VAL A 129 5.02 2.71 11.14
C VAL A 129 4.16 1.93 10.15
N ALA A 130 2.88 2.28 10.01
CA ALA A 130 1.98 1.63 9.06
C ALA A 130 2.43 1.78 7.61
N ALA A 131 2.91 2.96 7.21
CA ALA A 131 3.39 3.22 5.84
C ALA A 131 4.60 2.37 5.49
N VAL A 132 5.60 2.28 6.40
CA VAL A 132 6.77 1.43 6.19
C VAL A 132 6.39 -0.04 6.24
N PHE A 133 5.51 -0.46 7.16
CA PHE A 133 5.01 -1.82 7.23
C PHE A 133 4.32 -2.25 5.92
N LEU A 134 3.49 -1.38 5.36
CA LEU A 134 2.81 -1.63 4.09
C LEU A 134 3.81 -1.70 2.92
N LEU A 135 4.86 -0.87 2.92
CA LEU A 135 5.95 -0.95 1.95
C LEU A 135 6.70 -2.28 2.05
N THR A 136 7.00 -2.73 3.27
CA THR A 136 7.60 -4.05 3.50
C THR A 136 6.71 -5.16 2.95
N LEU A 137 5.40 -5.12 3.20
CA LEU A 137 4.46 -6.09 2.64
C LEU A 137 4.46 -6.08 1.11
N LEU A 138 4.49 -4.90 0.47
CA LEU A 138 4.56 -4.84 -0.98
C LEU A 138 5.88 -5.44 -1.51
N VAL A 139 7.02 -5.10 -0.90
CA VAL A 139 8.33 -5.66 -1.30
C VAL A 139 8.34 -7.18 -1.18
N LEU A 140 7.81 -7.72 -0.07
CA LEU A 140 7.66 -9.17 0.12
C LEU A 140 6.72 -9.80 -0.92
N ALA A 141 5.66 -9.10 -1.33
CA ALA A 141 4.78 -9.58 -2.39
C ALA A 141 5.50 -9.60 -3.76
N VAL A 142 6.35 -8.60 -4.03
CA VAL A 142 7.18 -8.58 -5.24
C VAL A 142 8.17 -9.74 -5.24
N PHE A 143 8.84 -10.00 -4.11
CA PHE A 143 9.72 -11.18 -3.98
C PHE A 143 8.99 -12.48 -4.31
N ARG A 144 7.72 -12.61 -3.89
CA ARG A 144 6.91 -13.79 -4.21
C ARG A 144 6.64 -13.98 -5.72
N ILE A 145 6.65 -12.91 -6.52
CA ILE A 145 6.57 -13.03 -7.99
C ILE A 145 7.88 -13.59 -8.57
N PHE A 146 9.01 -13.31 -7.93
CA PHE A 146 10.35 -13.70 -8.39
C PHE A 146 10.95 -14.85 -7.59
N ASP A 147 10.11 -15.67 -6.94
CA ASP A 147 10.52 -16.77 -6.04
C ASP A 147 11.35 -17.86 -6.74
N ASP A 148 11.30 -17.89 -8.09
CA ASP A 148 12.11 -18.78 -8.93
C ASP A 148 13.58 -18.32 -9.09
N THR A 149 13.93 -17.12 -8.62
CA THR A 149 15.30 -16.59 -8.73
C THR A 149 16.14 -16.96 -7.50
N SER A 150 17.38 -17.40 -7.74
CA SER A 150 18.33 -17.77 -6.68
C SER A 150 18.59 -16.65 -5.67
N PHE A 151 18.53 -15.39 -6.12
CA PHE A 151 18.63 -14.21 -5.26
C PHE A 151 17.49 -14.11 -4.25
N VAL A 152 16.24 -14.30 -4.69
CA VAL A 152 15.07 -14.23 -3.80
C VAL A 152 15.06 -15.41 -2.83
N GLN A 153 15.41 -16.61 -3.30
CA GLN A 153 15.45 -17.80 -2.46
C GLN A 153 16.44 -17.64 -1.29
N GLY A 154 17.64 -17.10 -1.54
CA GLY A 154 18.60 -16.80 -0.49
C GLY A 154 18.06 -15.80 0.55
N ILE A 155 17.39 -14.75 0.10
CA ILE A 155 16.75 -13.77 1.01
C ILE A 155 15.62 -14.42 1.82
N VAL A 156 14.78 -15.24 1.19
CA VAL A 156 13.66 -15.94 1.84
C VAL A 156 14.16 -16.93 2.89
N GLU A 157 15.28 -17.60 2.62
CA GLU A 157 15.96 -18.50 3.56
C GLU A 157 16.53 -17.72 4.75
N ASP A 158 17.21 -16.60 4.51
CA ASP A 158 17.79 -15.74 5.55
C ASP A 158 16.73 -15.17 6.51
N ILE A 159 15.54 -14.83 5.99
CA ILE A 159 14.42 -14.33 6.81
C ILE A 159 13.57 -15.46 7.40
N SER A 160 13.83 -16.71 7.02
CA SER A 160 13.03 -17.86 7.48
C SER A 160 13.17 -18.03 9.01
N GLY A 161 12.04 -18.16 9.71
CA GLY A 161 12.01 -18.21 11.18
C GLY A 161 12.02 -16.84 11.90
N SER A 162 12.12 -15.73 11.17
CA SER A 162 11.95 -14.37 11.72
C SER A 162 10.51 -13.86 11.58
N PHE A 163 10.22 -12.70 12.17
CA PHE A 163 8.97 -11.97 11.96
C PHE A 163 8.72 -11.66 10.47
N LEU A 164 9.76 -11.27 9.72
CA LEU A 164 9.65 -10.98 8.29
C LEU A 164 9.31 -12.25 7.48
N GLY A 165 9.87 -13.40 7.86
CA GLY A 165 9.50 -14.69 7.25
C GLY A 165 8.04 -15.06 7.51
N THR A 166 7.51 -14.72 8.69
CA THR A 166 6.08 -14.93 9.02
C THR A 166 5.18 -14.03 8.18
N LEU A 167 5.57 -12.77 7.98
CA LEU A 167 4.88 -11.82 7.09
C LEU A 167 4.92 -12.26 5.63
N TYR A 168 6.04 -12.79 5.15
CA TYR A 168 6.17 -13.29 3.78
C TYR A 168 5.16 -14.41 3.50
N ARG A 169 5.01 -15.37 4.42
CA ARG A 169 4.08 -16.49 4.28
C ARG A 169 2.62 -16.07 4.28
N HIS A 170 2.24 -15.16 5.18
CA HIS A 170 0.86 -14.70 5.37
C HIS A 170 0.56 -13.34 4.72
N ASN A 171 1.33 -12.95 3.70
CA ASN A 171 1.20 -11.64 3.09
C ASN A 171 -0.18 -11.48 2.43
N PRO A 172 -1.00 -10.50 2.85
CA PRO A 172 -2.31 -10.26 2.24
C PRO A 172 -2.21 -9.60 0.87
N VAL A 173 -1.07 -8.98 0.55
CA VAL A 173 -0.84 -8.30 -0.72
C VAL A 173 -0.64 -9.34 -1.82
N LYS A 174 -1.59 -9.40 -2.75
CA LYS A 174 -1.58 -10.27 -3.92
C LYS A 174 -1.68 -9.41 -5.17
N PHE A 175 -0.95 -9.79 -6.20
CA PHE A 175 -1.13 -9.21 -7.53
C PHE A 175 -2.20 -10.01 -8.28
N VAL A 176 -3.07 -9.32 -9.02
CA VAL A 176 -4.02 -9.98 -9.92
C VAL A 176 -3.21 -10.50 -11.10
N SER A 177 -3.13 -11.82 -11.21
CA SER A 177 -2.63 -12.55 -12.37
C SER A 177 -3.80 -13.01 -13.21
#